data_AF-A0A930B1Q9-F1
#
_entry.id   AF-A0A930B1Q9-F1
#
_cell.length_a   1.000
_cell.length_b   1.000
_cell.length_c   1.000
_cell.angle_alpha   90.00
_cell.angle_beta   90.00
_cell.angle_gamma   90.00
#
_symmetry.space_group_name_H-M   'P 1'
#
loop_
_entity.id
_entity.type
_entity.pdbx_description
1 polymer ?
#
loop_
_entity_poly.entity_id
_entity_poly.type
_entity_poly.pdbx_seq_one_letter_code
_entity_poly.pdbx_strand_id
1 'polypeptide(L)'
;MKASLFIAWRYVRSKSSQNVINIINWMSIFVLIIGGASLMIVLAGFSGLRTFSMSFSNYFDPDLKVLPKSGKIFPLTAQQEKALSQEKTVAHYSKILEERVFLN
;
A
#
# COMPACT_ATOMS: atom_id res chain seq x y z
N MET A 1 12.16 -38.53 -1.10
CA MET A 1 12.70 -37.35 -0.38
C MET A 1 14.22 -37.32 -0.57
N LYS A 2 14.84 -36.16 -0.83
CA LYS A 2 16.30 -36.05 -1.00
C LYS A 2 17.00 -36.51 0.30
N ALA A 3 18.02 -37.36 0.20
CA ALA A 3 18.73 -37.92 1.36
C ALA A 3 19.22 -36.83 2.35
N SER A 4 19.68 -35.69 1.82
CA SER A 4 20.11 -34.54 2.62
C SER A 4 19.01 -33.99 3.55
N LEU A 5 17.75 -33.87 3.09
CA LEU A 5 16.63 -33.40 3.91
C LEU A 5 16.26 -34.40 5.01
N PHE A 6 16.32 -35.70 4.71
CA PHE A 6 16.09 -36.76 5.70
C PHE A 6 17.13 -36.72 6.83
N ILE A 7 18.40 -36.52 6.48
CA ILE A 7 19.50 -36.40 7.45
C ILE A 7 19.33 -35.12 8.28
N ALA A 8 19.06 -33.97 7.66
CA ALA A 8 18.87 -32.70 8.38
C ALA A 8 17.72 -32.76 9.40
N TRP A 9 16.57 -33.32 9.01
CA TRP A 9 15.43 -33.49 9.93
C TRP A 9 15.78 -34.46 11.08
N ARG A 10 16.51 -35.55 10.81
CA ARG A 10 16.97 -36.44 11.90
C ARG A 10 17.79 -35.69 12.96
N TYR A 11 18.63 -34.73 12.56
CA TYR A 11 19.42 -33.93 13.50
C TYR A 11 18.59 -32.89 14.27
N VAL A 12 17.66 -32.21 13.59
CA VAL A 12 16.77 -31.24 14.26
C VAL A 12 15.86 -31.92 15.31
N ARG A 13 15.47 -33.19 15.11
CA ARG A 13 14.67 -33.97 16.08
C ARG A 13 15.49 -34.76 17.10
N SER A 14 16.81 -34.78 16.98
CA SER A 14 17.65 -35.65 17.80
C SER A 14 17.63 -35.19 19.25
N LYS A 15 17.27 -36.09 20.17
CA LYS A 15 17.34 -35.81 21.61
C LYS A 15 18.81 -35.73 22.02
N SER A 16 19.31 -34.52 22.25
CA SER A 16 20.62 -34.32 22.87
C SER A 16 20.52 -34.62 24.37
N SER A 17 21.50 -35.33 24.93
CA SER A 17 21.60 -35.57 26.38
C SER A 17 21.86 -34.28 27.17
N GLN A 18 22.35 -33.23 26.51
CA GLN A 18 22.60 -31.93 27.14
C GLN A 18 21.38 -31.03 27.00
N ASN A 19 20.50 -31.06 28.01
CA ASN A 19 19.28 -30.24 28.05
C ASN A 19 19.55 -28.73 27.85
N VAL A 20 20.68 -28.22 28.35
CA VAL A 20 21.09 -26.82 28.19
C VAL A 20 21.25 -26.43 26.72
N ILE A 21 21.90 -27.30 25.91
CA ILE A 21 22.08 -27.05 24.48
C ILE A 21 20.73 -27.03 23.76
N ASN A 22 19.82 -27.94 24.10
CA ASN A 22 18.49 -27.98 23.49
C ASN A 22 17.68 -26.70 23.78
N ILE A 23 17.79 -26.14 24.99
CA ILE A 23 17.15 -24.88 25.36
C ILE A 23 17.72 -23.70 24.54
N ILE A 24 19.04 -23.60 24.40
CA ILE A 24 19.67 -22.53 23.61
C ILE A 24 19.24 -22.62 22.15
N ASN A 25 19.23 -23.82 21.56
CA ASN A 25 18.84 -24.02 20.17
C ASN A 25 17.38 -23.60 19.91
N TRP A 26 16.47 -23.95 20.82
CA TRP A 26 15.08 -23.51 20.76
C TRP A 26 14.94 -22.00 20.89
N MET A 27 15.70 -21.38 21.79
CA MET A 27 15.71 -19.92 21.95
C MET A 27 16.20 -19.22 20.67
N SER A 28 17.26 -19.73 20.03
CA SER A 28 17.77 -19.16 18.78
C SER A 28 16.74 -19.22 17.65
N ILE A 29 16.04 -20.35 17.50
CA ILE A 29 14.95 -20.49 16.51
C ILE A 29 13.81 -19.52 16.83
N PHE A 30 13.43 -19.41 18.10
CA PHE A 30 12.36 -18.53 18.54
C PHE A 30 12.66 -17.05 18.27
N VAL A 31 13.89 -16.60 18.59
CA VAL A 31 14.35 -15.23 18.30
C VAL A 31 14.33 -14.93 16.81
N LEU A 32 14.75 -15.88 15.97
CA LEU A 32 14.72 -15.71 14.51
C LEU A 32 13.29 -15.54 13.99
N ILE A 33 12.35 -16.35 14.47
CA ILE A 33 10.94 -16.27 14.08
C ILE A 33 10.34 -14.94 14.52
N ILE A 34 10.54 -14.53 15.77
CA ILE A 34 10.04 -13.25 16.28
C ILE A 34 10.63 -12.07 15.52
N GLY A 35 11.95 -12.09 15.26
CA GLY A 35 12.62 -11.04 14.51
C GLY A 35 12.04 -10.89 13.11
N GLY A 36 11.86 -12.01 12.39
CA GLY A 36 11.24 -12.02 11.07
C GLY A 36 9.77 -11.55 11.08
N ALA A 37 8.99 -12.05 12.03
CA ALA A 37 7.58 -11.68 12.17
C ALA A 37 7.40 -10.19 12.51
N SER A 38 8.22 -9.66 13.43
CA SER A 38 8.22 -8.24 13.79
C SER A 38 8.48 -7.35 12.58
N LEU A 39 9.52 -7.66 11.80
CA LEU A 39 9.84 -6.90 10.59
C LEU A 39 8.69 -6.95 9.57
N MET A 40 8.08 -8.12 9.38
CA MET A 40 6.94 -8.29 8.48
C MET A 40 5.73 -7.44 8.92
N ILE A 41 5.40 -7.44 10.22
CA ILE A 41 4.29 -6.66 10.77
C ILE A 41 4.53 -5.16 10.56
N VAL A 42 5.74 -4.67 10.84
CA VAL A 42 6.09 -3.26 10.69
C VAL A 42 5.97 -2.83 9.21
N LEU A 43 6.54 -3.60 8.29
CA LEU A 43 6.45 -3.33 6.85
C LEU A 43 4.99 -3.32 6.36
N ALA A 44 4.17 -4.26 6.81
CA ALA A 44 2.76 -4.32 6.47
C ALA A 44 2.00 -3.08 6.97
N GLY A 45 2.24 -2.68 8.23
CA GLY A 45 1.65 -1.47 8.82
C GLY A 45 2.03 -0.21 8.03
N PHE A 46 3.30 -0.02 7.71
CA PHE A 46 3.78 1.12 6.92
C PHE A 46 3.19 1.13 5.49
N SER A 47 3.11 -0.02 4.83
CA SER A 47 2.49 -0.12 3.50
C SER A 47 1.00 0.27 3.56
N GLY A 48 0.27 -0.20 4.58
CA GLY A 48 -1.13 0.14 4.77
C GLY A 48 -1.34 1.64 5.01
N LEU A 49 -0.55 2.23 5.91
CA LEU A 49 -0.59 3.67 6.18
C LEU A 49 -0.25 4.50 4.93
N ARG A 50 0.72 4.06 4.13
CA ARG A 50 1.08 4.73 2.87
C ARG A 50 -0.09 4.76 1.90
N THR A 51 -0.74 3.60 1.69
CA THR A 51 -1.90 3.52 0.80
C THR A 51 -3.04 4.38 1.32
N PHE A 52 -3.34 4.33 2.63
CA PHE A 52 -4.36 5.17 3.24
C PHE A 52 -4.07 6.67 3.06
N SER A 53 -2.82 7.09 3.28
CA SER A 53 -2.38 8.48 3.10
C SER A 53 -2.55 8.94 1.65
N MET A 54 -2.16 8.10 0.68
CA MET A 54 -2.35 8.39 -0.75
C MET A 54 -3.83 8.47 -1.13
N SER A 55 -4.66 7.54 -0.64
CA SER A 55 -6.10 7.55 -0.89
C SER A 55 -6.78 8.78 -0.30
N PHE A 56 -6.33 9.26 0.86
CA PHE A 56 -6.80 10.50 1.43
C PHE A 56 -6.46 11.71 0.55
N SER A 57 -5.21 11.82 0.07
CA SER A 57 -4.82 12.89 -0.87
C SER A 57 -5.59 12.82 -2.20
N ASN A 58 -5.72 11.64 -2.80
CA ASN A 58 -6.41 11.45 -4.07
C ASN A 58 -7.93 11.72 -4.00
N TYR A 59 -8.53 11.75 -2.80
CA TYR A 59 -9.93 12.14 -2.66
C TYR A 59 -10.13 13.64 -2.90
N PHE A 60 -9.15 14.48 -2.57
CA PHE A 60 -9.22 15.92 -2.74
C PHE A 60 -8.72 16.39 -4.10
N ASP A 61 -7.70 15.72 -4.65
CA ASP A 61 -7.08 16.09 -5.91
C ASP A 61 -7.41 15.07 -7.01
N PRO A 62 -8.15 15.47 -8.07
CA PRO A 62 -8.38 14.60 -9.22
C PRO A 62 -7.09 14.42 -10.03
N ASP A 63 -6.94 13.28 -10.71
CA ASP A 63 -5.77 12.97 -11.54
C ASP A 63 -5.48 14.05 -12.60
N LEU A 64 -6.53 14.68 -13.13
CA LEU A 64 -6.46 15.77 -14.10
C LEU A 64 -7.41 16.90 -13.71
N LYS A 65 -6.86 18.09 -13.41
CA LYS A 65 -7.62 19.33 -13.17
C LYS A 65 -7.40 20.29 -14.34
N VAL A 66 -8.48 20.66 -15.03
CA VAL A 66 -8.45 21.69 -16.09
C VAL A 66 -8.75 23.04 -15.45
N LEU A 67 -7.82 23.98 -15.62
CA LEU A 67 -7.95 25.36 -15.12
C LEU A 67 -7.90 26.35 -16.30
N PRO A 68 -8.64 27.47 -16.23
CA PRO A 68 -8.54 28.51 -17.25
C PRO A 68 -7.14 29.15 -17.26
N LYS A 69 -6.55 29.30 -18.45
CA LYS A 69 -5.25 29.98 -18.63
C LYS A 69 -5.34 31.50 -18.38
N SER A 70 -6.52 32.09 -18.63
CA SER A 70 -6.79 33.52 -18.40
C SER A 70 -8.28 33.71 -18.10
N GLY A 71 -8.61 34.53 -17.09
CA GLY A 71 -9.98 34.76 -16.62
C GLY A 71 -10.41 33.85 -15.47
N LYS A 72 -11.69 33.96 -15.06
CA LYS A 72 -12.28 33.17 -13.96
C LYS A 72 -12.99 31.89 -14.43
N ILE A 73 -13.35 31.81 -15.70
CA ILE A 73 -14.22 30.76 -16.26
C ILE A 73 -13.59 30.26 -17.55
N PHE A 74 -13.70 28.97 -17.83
CA PHE A 74 -13.43 28.41 -19.15
C PHE A 74 -14.76 27.95 -19.78
N PRO A 75 -14.99 28.21 -21.07
CA PRO A 75 -16.16 27.68 -21.76
C PRO A 75 -15.99 26.19 -22.04
N LEU A 76 -16.97 25.38 -21.65
CA LEU A 76 -17.09 23.98 -22.03
C LEU A 76 -18.19 23.86 -23.10
N THR A 77 -17.84 23.41 -24.31
CA THR A 77 -18.82 23.26 -25.40
C THR A 77 -19.56 21.93 -25.28
N ALA A 78 -20.84 21.86 -25.66
CA ALA A 78 -21.63 20.62 -25.62
C ALA A 78 -20.99 19.46 -26.42
N GLN A 79 -20.26 19.74 -27.50
CA GLN A 79 -19.48 18.75 -28.25
C GLN A 79 -18.31 18.18 -27.45
N GLN A 80 -17.61 19.00 -26.68
CA GLN A 80 -16.50 18.56 -25.83
C GLN A 80 -17.00 17.72 -24.65
N GLU A 81 -18.13 18.11 -24.06
CA GLU A 81 -18.78 17.34 -22.99
C GLU A 81 -19.24 15.96 -23.48
N LYS A 82 -19.77 15.89 -24.70
CA LYS A 82 -20.16 14.64 -25.34
C LYS A 82 -18.94 13.77 -25.66
N ALA A 83 -17.85 14.36 -26.14
CA ALA A 83 -16.59 13.66 -26.38
C ALA A 83 -16.00 13.08 -25.09
N LEU A 84 -15.97 13.86 -23.99
CA LEU A 84 -15.50 13.41 -22.68
C LEU A 84 -16.37 12.30 -22.09
N SER A 85 -17.68 12.31 -22.36
CA SER A 85 -18.61 11.29 -21.87
C SER A 85 -18.56 9.99 -22.68
N GLN A 86 -18.09 10.03 -23.92
CA GLN A 86 -17.98 8.88 -24.81
C GLN A 86 -16.58 8.23 -24.79
N GLU A 87 -15.61 8.92 -24.20
CA GLU A 87 -14.22 8.48 -24.16
C GLU A 87 -14.03 7.41 -23.08
N LYS A 88 -13.62 6.19 -23.48
CA LYS A 88 -13.43 5.06 -22.56
C LYS A 88 -12.30 5.27 -21.54
N THR A 89 -11.40 6.19 -21.83
CA THR A 89 -10.26 6.53 -20.96
C THR A 89 -10.69 7.40 -19.77
N VAL A 90 -11.81 8.13 -19.88
CA VAL A 90 -12.31 9.02 -18.82
C VAL A 90 -13.39 8.28 -18.03
N ALA A 91 -13.07 7.81 -16.82
CA ALA A 91 -14.03 7.09 -15.98
C ALA A 91 -15.16 8.01 -15.49
N HIS A 92 -14.80 9.17 -14.93
CA HIS A 92 -15.72 10.17 -14.41
C HIS A 92 -15.13 11.56 -14.58
N TYR A 93 -15.98 12.57 -14.80
CA TYR A 93 -15.60 13.97 -14.75
C TYR A 93 -16.59 14.74 -13.87
N SER A 94 -16.13 15.83 -13.26
CA SER A 94 -16.97 16.72 -12.45
C SER A 94 -16.73 18.17 -12.86
N LYS A 95 -17.80 18.96 -12.85
CA LYS A 95 -17.76 20.41 -13.12
C LYS A 95 -17.76 21.13 -11.77
N ILE A 96 -16.69 21.87 -11.50
CA ILE A 96 -16.51 22.58 -10.23
C ILE A 96 -16.49 24.08 -10.51
N LEU A 97 -17.25 24.84 -9.72
CA LEU A 97 -17.21 26.30 -9.70
C LEU A 97 -16.71 26.73 -8.33
N GLU A 98 -15.50 27.28 -8.28
CA GLU A 98 -14.87 27.79 -7.06
C GLU A 98 -14.95 29.32 -7.06
N GLU A 99 -15.53 29.92 -6.02
CA GLU A 99 -15.55 31.37 -5.82
C GLU A 99 -15.09 31.73 -4.40
N ARG A 100 -14.37 32.84 -4.26
CA ARG A 100 -13.91 33.33 -2.96
C ARG A 100 -15.03 34.13 -2.30
N VAL A 101 -15.55 33.64 -1.18
CA VAL A 101 -16.48 34.38 -0.33
C VAL A 101 -15.66 35.19 0.69
N PHE A 102 -15.87 36.51 0.70
CA PHE A 102 -15.38 37.36 1.78
C PHE A 102 -16.42 37.35 2.89
N LEU A 103 -16.07 36.77 4.03
CA LEU A 103 -16.85 36.88 5.27
C LEU A 103 -16.35 38.13 6.01
N ASN A 104 -17.26 39.05 6.29
CA ASN A 104 -17.01 40.29 7.03
C ASN A 104 -17.41 40.11 8.49
#